data_AF-A0A3E0WJW4-F1
#
_entry.id   AF-A0A3E0WJW4-F1
#
_cell.length_a   1.000
_cell.length_b   1.000
_cell.length_c   1.000
_cell.angle_alpha   90.00
_cell.angle_beta   90.00
_cell.angle_gamma   90.00
#
_symmetry.space_group_name_H-M   'P 1'
#
loop_
_entity.id
_entity.type
_entity.pdbx_description
1 polymer ?
#
loop_
_entity_poly.entity_id
_entity_poly.type
_entity_poly.pdbx_seq_one_letter_code
_entity_poly.pdbx_strand_id
1 'polypeptide(L)' 'MPEQKLTIVPVTLHSKNENSTASYPEGPSFYSTCTIKMGKVDISFSNGVDEHIIQTIMRELKNL' A
#
# COMPACT_ATOMS: atom_id res chain seq x y z
N MET A 1 -12.95 -26.23 32.71
CA MET A 1 -12.64 -27.02 31.50
C MET A 1 -11.30 -27.70 31.74
N PRO A 2 -11.13 -29.01 31.45
CA PRO A 2 -9.86 -29.68 31.65
C PRO A 2 -8.79 -29.09 30.72
N GLU A 3 -7.59 -28.83 31.27
CA GLU A 3 -6.45 -28.30 30.51
C GLU A 3 -5.91 -29.39 29.58
N GLN A 4 -6.35 -29.38 28.32
CA GLN A 4 -5.79 -30.26 27.30
C GLN A 4 -4.46 -29.71 26.81
N LYS A 5 -3.37 -30.45 27.10
CA LYS A 5 -2.03 -30.15 26.61
C LYS A 5 -1.97 -30.36 25.09
N LEU A 6 -1.99 -29.26 24.34
CA LEU A 6 -1.87 -29.28 22.89
C LEU A 6 -0.46 -29.71 22.48
N THR A 7 -0.36 -30.71 21.61
CA THR A 7 0.90 -31.16 21.04
C THR A 7 0.96 -30.69 19.60
N ILE A 8 1.84 -29.73 19.32
CA ILE A 8 2.05 -29.20 17.97
C ILE A 8 3.14 -30.04 17.30
N VAL A 9 2.78 -30.71 16.21
CA VAL A 9 3.71 -31.53 15.43
C VAL A 9 4.09 -30.75 14.16
N PRO A 10 5.40 -30.54 13.90
CA PRO A 10 5.82 -29.91 12.67
C PRO A 10 5.53 -30.82 11.48
N VAL A 11 4.91 -30.25 10.45
CA VAL A 11 4.65 -30.92 9.18
C VAL A 11 5.37 -30.19 8.06
N THR A 12 5.94 -30.95 7.14
CA THR A 12 6.57 -30.41 5.94
C THR A 12 5.49 -30.24 4.88
N LEU A 13 5.14 -29.00 4.54
CA LEU A 13 4.20 -28.71 3.47
C LEU A 13 4.96 -28.62 2.14
N HIS A 14 4.57 -29.44 1.17
CA HIS A 14 5.07 -29.30 -0.20
C HIS A 14 4.39 -28.11 -0.86
N SER A 15 5.17 -27.15 -1.34
CA SER A 15 4.65 -26.04 -2.14
C SER A 15 4.06 -26.59 -3.44
N LYS A 16 2.79 -26.28 -3.71
CA LYS A 16 2.18 -26.57 -4.99
C LYS A 16 2.90 -25.70 -6.02
N ASN A 17 3.68 -26.33 -6.90
CA ASN A 17 4.42 -25.64 -7.95
C ASN A 17 3.41 -25.21 -9.03
N GLU A 18 2.67 -24.15 -8.73
CA GLU A 18 1.89 -23.45 -9.71
C GLU A 18 2.87 -22.57 -10.49
N ASN A 19 3.21 -22.99 -11.71
CA ASN A 19 3.80 -22.11 -12.72
C ASN A 19 2.79 -21.04 -13.19
N SER A 20 1.86 -20.65 -12.33
CA SER A 20 1.21 -19.37 -12.39
C SER A 20 2.35 -18.38 -12.24
N THR A 21 2.70 -17.70 -13.33
CA THR A 21 3.34 -16.39 -13.22
C THR A 21 2.42 -15.60 -12.31
N ALA A 22 2.69 -15.64 -11.00
CA ALA A 22 2.22 -14.65 -10.08
C ALA A 22 2.82 -13.38 -10.65
N SER A 23 2.01 -12.67 -11.44
CA SER A 23 2.12 -11.23 -11.47
C SER A 23 1.92 -10.86 -10.01
N TYR A 24 3.02 -10.83 -9.24
CA TYR A 24 3.06 -10.01 -8.07
C TYR A 24 2.52 -8.68 -8.58
N PRO A 25 1.37 -8.17 -8.08
CA PRO A 25 1.10 -6.78 -8.34
C PRO A 25 2.38 -6.09 -7.88
N GLU A 26 3.07 -5.41 -8.80
CA GLU A 26 4.16 -4.52 -8.46
C GLU A 26 3.71 -3.83 -7.17
N GLY A 27 4.43 -4.08 -6.07
CA GLY A 27 3.95 -3.80 -4.71
C GLY A 27 3.34 -2.40 -4.65
N PRO A 28 2.31 -2.19 -3.80
CA PRO A 28 1.27 -1.17 -3.94
C PRO A 28 1.87 0.04 -4.58
N SER A 29 1.57 0.19 -5.86
CA SER A 29 2.41 1.00 -6.70
C SER A 29 2.59 2.36 -6.06
N PHE A 30 3.85 2.69 -5.76
CA PHE A 30 4.23 4.04 -5.35
C PHE A 30 4.05 5.03 -6.53
N TYR A 31 3.21 4.69 -7.53
CA TYR A 31 2.70 5.61 -8.53
C TYR A 31 1.87 6.63 -7.77
N SER A 32 2.39 7.86 -7.70
CA SER A 32 1.64 8.98 -7.16
C SER A 32 0.35 9.14 -7.95
N THR A 33 -0.79 9.08 -7.28
CA THR A 33 -2.11 9.24 -7.91
C THR A 33 -2.31 10.67 -8.42
N CYS A 34 -1.64 11.64 -7.78
CA CYS A 34 -1.72 13.04 -8.14
C CYS A 34 -0.36 13.72 -7.87
N THR A 35 0.10 14.54 -8.81
CA THR A 35 1.25 15.44 -8.61
C THR A 35 0.82 16.86 -8.91
N ILE A 36 1.02 17.77 -7.96
CA ILE A 36 0.83 19.20 -8.13
C ILE A 36 2.18 19.82 -8.48
N LYS A 37 2.22 20.63 -9.54
CA LYS A 37 3.39 21.43 -9.89
C LYS A 37 3.16 22.88 -9.53
N MET A 38 4.03 23.43 -8.69
CA MET A 38 3.96 24.81 -8.20
C MET A 38 5.32 25.50 -8.42
N GLY A 39 5.45 26.22 -9.53
CA GLY A 39 6.69 26.93 -9.88
C GLY A 39 7.88 25.97 -10.04
N LYS A 40 8.78 25.97 -9.04
CA LYS A 40 9.97 25.09 -9.00
C LYS A 40 9.81 23.89 -8.07
N VAL A 41 8.63 23.70 -7.47
CA VAL A 41 8.36 22.65 -6.49
C VAL A 41 7.28 21.73 -7.03
N ASP A 42 7.54 20.43 -6.95
CA ASP A 42 6.57 19.38 -7.27
C ASP A 42 6.15 18.66 -5.98
N ILE A 43 4.85 18.46 -5.80
CA ILE A 43 4.25 17.79 -4.63
C ILE A 43 3.50 16.56 -5.13
N SER A 44 3.91 15.37 -4.71
CA SER A 44 3.30 14.10 -5.12
C SER A 44 2.52 13.46 -3.98
N PHE A 45 1.30 13.02 -4.27
CA PHE A 45 0.43 12.29 -3.35
C PHE A 45 0.46 10.80 -3.64
N SER A 46 0.73 10.00 -2.61
CA SER A 46 0.60 8.55 -2.68
C SER A 46 -0.84 8.11 -2.84
N ASN A 47 -1.05 6.89 -3.30
CA ASN A 47 -2.38 6.33 -3.43
C ASN A 47 -3.06 6.17 -2.05
N GLY A 48 -4.36 6.46 -1.97
CA GLY A 48 -5.15 6.39 -0.73
C GLY A 48 -5.23 7.68 0.09
N VAL A 49 -4.63 8.79 -0.39
CA VAL A 49 -4.85 10.11 0.20
C VAL A 49 -6.27 10.59 -0.13
N ASP A 50 -6.99 11.03 0.89
CA ASP A 50 -8.35 11.58 0.76
C ASP A 50 -8.38 12.86 -0.11
N GLU A 51 -9.36 12.98 -1.00
CA GLU A 51 -9.47 14.11 -1.93
C GLU A 51 -9.62 15.47 -1.22
N HIS A 52 -10.27 15.52 -0.06
CA HIS A 52 -10.45 16.75 0.72
C HIS A 52 -9.15 17.22 1.34
N ILE A 53 -8.22 16.29 1.64
CA ILE A 53 -6.87 16.63 2.09
C ILE A 53 -6.12 17.30 0.95
N ILE A 54 -6.18 16.74 -0.27
CA ILE A 54 -5.53 17.33 -1.45
C ILE A 54 -6.11 18.71 -1.75
N GLN A 55 -7.44 18.87 -1.74
CA GLN A 55 -8.11 20.16 -1.93
C GLN A 55 -7.73 21.20 -0.88
N THR A 56 -7.61 20.79 0.39
CA THR A 56 -7.20 21.68 1.47
C THR A 56 -5.76 22.14 1.27
N ILE A 57 -4.85 21.22 0.92
CA ILE A 57 -3.46 21.57 0.61
C ILE A 57 -3.40 22.55 -0.57
N MET A 58 -4.13 22.30 -1.65
CA MET A 58 -4.20 23.25 -2.78
C MET A 58 -4.70 24.64 -2.36
N ARG A 59 -5.72 24.70 -1.51
CA ARG A 59 -6.28 25.98 -1.01
C ARG A 59 -5.26 26.75 -0.19
N GLU A 60 -4.58 26.08 0.74
CA GLU A 60 -3.56 26.73 1.58
C GLU A 60 -2.36 27.19 0.75
N LEU A 61 -1.92 26.36 -0.22
CA LEU A 61 -0.82 26.70 -1.12
C LEU A 61 -1.13 27.88 -2.04
N LYS A 62 -2.39 28.14 -2.36
CA LYS A 62 -2.80 29.30 -3.17
C LYS A 62 -2.61 30.63 -2.44
N ASN A 63 -2.57 30.61 -1.11
CA ASN A 63 -2.43 31.80 -0.27
C ASN A 63 -0.97 32.12 0.10
N LEU A 64 -0.02 31.33 -0.42
CA LEU A 64 1.43 31.55 -0.35
C LEU A 64 1.93 32.28 -1.60
#